data_AF-A0A9D9S4M5-F1
#
_entry.id   AF-A0A9D9S4M5-F1
#
_cell.length_a   1.000
_cell.length_b   1.000
_cell.length_c   1.000
_cell.angle_alpha   90.00
_cell.angle_beta   90.00
_cell.angle_gamma   90.00
#
_symmetry.space_group_name_H-M   'P 1'
#
loop_
_entity.id
_entity.type
_entity.pdbx_description
1 polymer ?
#
loop_
_entity_poly.entity_id
_entity_poly.type
_entity_poly.pdbx_seq_one_letter_code
_entity_poly.pdbx_strand_id
1 'polypeptide(L)'
;MNTTLRSTLLVLATAVVLPAQAAIQNWNFSGTLESGAYAGAVFSGNARFDDAVLTGIGEEWIALDAINLTLLGQSYSTIEAAAVPEAAFVDGAFVGLGYVVEAGDPKFALIAGFASLADAYFAYDTSTGLSGTGSLSFAPAVPEPEGWALMLAGLIGVAGAARRVRR
;
A
#
# COMPACT_ATOMS: atom_id res chain seq x y z
N MET A 1 35.63 -17.45 50.06
CA MET A 1 34.64 -16.44 49.63
C MET A 1 35.23 -15.68 48.44
N ASN A 2 35.03 -16.14 47.20
CA ASN A 2 35.45 -15.42 46.00
C ASN A 2 34.24 -15.34 45.06
N THR A 3 33.65 -14.15 45.01
CA THR A 3 32.53 -13.74 44.16
C THR A 3 32.98 -13.57 42.71
N THR A 4 32.38 -14.28 41.77
CA THR A 4 32.53 -13.98 40.33
C THR A 4 31.35 -13.13 39.85
N LEU A 5 31.67 -11.90 39.46
CA LEU A 5 30.74 -10.88 38.96
C LEU A 5 30.28 -11.21 37.54
N ARG A 6 28.98 -10.97 37.32
CA ARG A 6 28.23 -11.07 36.06
C ARG A 6 28.71 -10.04 35.03
N SER A 7 28.54 -10.32 33.75
CA SER A 7 28.53 -9.28 32.70
C SER A 7 27.52 -9.64 31.62
N THR A 8 26.30 -9.12 31.75
CA THR A 8 25.24 -9.19 30.73
C THR A 8 25.36 -7.95 29.86
N LEU A 9 25.80 -8.11 28.61
CA LEU A 9 25.83 -7.02 27.61
C LEU A 9 24.45 -6.90 26.97
N LEU A 10 23.77 -5.79 27.22
CA LEU A 10 22.56 -5.37 26.53
C LEU A 10 22.98 -4.52 25.32
N VAL A 11 22.73 -4.99 24.10
CA VAL A 11 22.96 -4.23 22.87
C VAL A 11 21.69 -3.45 22.55
N LEU A 12 21.75 -2.13 22.67
CA LEU A 12 20.68 -1.22 22.25
C LEU A 12 20.86 -0.98 20.73
N ALA A 13 20.01 -1.57 19.90
CA ALA A 13 19.98 -1.27 18.48
C ALA A 13 19.17 0.02 18.28
N THR A 14 19.86 1.14 18.06
CA THR A 14 19.24 2.39 17.61
C THR A 14 18.86 2.25 16.15
N ALA A 15 17.56 2.24 15.84
CA ALA A 15 17.08 2.36 14.47
C ALA A 15 17.46 3.74 13.93
N VAL A 16 18.30 3.78 12.91
CA VAL A 16 18.59 5.01 12.16
C VAL A 16 17.36 5.29 11.29
N VAL A 17 16.63 6.35 11.62
CA VAL A 17 15.58 6.87 10.75
C VAL A 17 16.27 7.65 9.63
N LEU A 18 16.34 7.05 8.44
CA LEU A 18 16.79 7.74 7.23
C LEU A 18 15.66 8.67 6.75
N PRO A 19 15.98 9.84 6.14
CA PRO A 19 14.97 10.70 5.55
C PRO A 19 14.25 9.94 4.43
N ALA A 20 12.93 10.08 4.34
CA ALA A 20 12.13 9.56 3.25
C ALA A 20 12.63 10.17 1.94
N GLN A 21 13.42 9.41 1.19
CA GLN A 21 13.75 9.76 -0.18
C GLN A 21 12.55 9.40 -1.06
N ALA A 22 12.35 10.19 -2.13
CA ALA A 22 11.56 9.85 -3.30
C ALA A 22 11.49 8.33 -3.48
N ALA A 23 10.34 7.76 -3.16
CA ALA A 23 10.17 6.33 -3.09
C ALA A 23 9.01 5.96 -3.99
N ILE A 24 9.27 4.99 -4.84
CA ILE A 24 8.22 4.34 -5.60
C ILE A 24 7.31 3.64 -4.59
N GLN A 25 6.13 4.20 -4.40
CA GLN A 25 5.11 3.66 -3.53
C GLN A 25 4.35 2.58 -4.28
N ASN A 26 4.13 1.46 -3.59
CA ASN A 26 3.29 0.38 -4.08
C ASN A 26 2.20 0.14 -3.03
N TRP A 27 0.95 0.19 -3.46
CA TRP A 27 -0.21 0.02 -2.58
C TRP A 27 -1.09 -1.09 -3.11
N ASN A 28 -1.43 -2.03 -2.24
CA ASN A 28 -2.50 -2.98 -2.50
C ASN A 28 -3.82 -2.39 -2.00
N PHE A 29 -4.90 -2.67 -2.69
CA PHE A 29 -6.24 -2.30 -2.25
C PHE A 29 -7.23 -3.43 -2.47
N SER A 30 -8.27 -3.45 -1.65
CA SER A 30 -9.35 -4.42 -1.74
C SER A 30 -10.61 -3.91 -1.09
N GLY A 31 -11.73 -4.51 -1.44
CA GLY A 31 -13.00 -4.16 -0.84
C GLY A 31 -14.12 -5.12 -1.20
N THR A 32 -15.28 -4.84 -0.61
CA THR A 32 -16.54 -5.54 -0.86
C THR A 32 -17.57 -4.54 -1.32
N LEU A 33 -18.35 -4.89 -2.34
CA LEU A 33 -19.52 -4.14 -2.73
C LEU A 33 -20.62 -4.39 -1.68
N GLU A 34 -21.20 -3.32 -1.14
CA GLU A 34 -22.11 -3.37 0.00
C GLU A 34 -23.57 -3.16 -0.40
N SER A 35 -23.79 -2.54 -1.56
CA SER A 35 -25.12 -2.25 -2.07
C SER A 35 -25.22 -2.46 -3.59
N GLY A 36 -26.44 -2.40 -4.11
CA GLY A 36 -26.77 -2.55 -5.53
C GLY A 36 -26.75 -3.99 -6.06
N ALA A 37 -26.78 -4.14 -7.39
CA ALA A 37 -26.84 -5.44 -8.08
C ALA A 37 -25.72 -6.44 -7.71
N TYR A 38 -24.55 -5.94 -7.30
CA TYR A 38 -23.35 -6.75 -7.05
C TYR A 38 -22.98 -6.80 -5.56
N ALA A 39 -23.93 -6.50 -4.65
CA ALA A 39 -23.69 -6.59 -3.22
C ALA A 39 -23.14 -7.97 -2.82
N GLY A 40 -22.07 -7.98 -2.01
CA GLY A 40 -21.30 -9.15 -1.60
C GLY A 40 -20.16 -9.54 -2.56
N ALA A 41 -20.07 -8.95 -3.74
CA ALA A 41 -18.92 -9.16 -4.63
C ALA A 41 -17.66 -8.49 -4.05
N VAL A 42 -16.51 -9.11 -4.34
CA VAL A 42 -15.20 -8.62 -3.91
C VAL A 42 -14.43 -8.05 -5.10
N PHE A 43 -13.57 -7.08 -4.81
CA PHE A 43 -12.58 -6.58 -5.75
C PHE A 43 -11.24 -6.39 -5.06
N SER A 44 -10.18 -6.42 -5.85
CA SER A 44 -8.82 -6.22 -5.34
C SER A 44 -7.91 -5.71 -6.44
N GLY A 45 -6.83 -5.04 -6.06
CA GLY A 45 -5.90 -4.49 -7.00
C GLY A 45 -4.63 -3.95 -6.36
N ASN A 46 -3.79 -3.36 -7.20
CA ASN A 46 -2.60 -2.63 -6.78
C ASN A 46 -2.46 -1.34 -7.59
N ALA A 47 -1.79 -0.36 -6.98
CA ALA A 47 -1.44 0.91 -7.58
C ALA A 47 0.02 1.25 -7.26
N ARG A 48 0.64 1.99 -8.18
CA ARG A 48 2.03 2.44 -8.07
C ARG A 48 2.15 3.89 -8.50
N PHE A 49 2.95 4.65 -7.78
CA PHE A 49 3.26 6.04 -8.06
C PHE A 49 4.59 6.45 -7.42
N ASP A 50 5.17 7.55 -7.91
CA ASP A 50 6.35 8.18 -7.32
C ASP A 50 5.93 9.40 -6.48
N ASP A 51 6.24 9.37 -5.18
CA ASP A 51 5.91 10.44 -4.24
C ASP A 51 6.96 11.55 -4.15
N ALA A 52 8.00 11.51 -5.00
CA ALA A 52 9.11 12.48 -5.01
C ALA A 52 8.68 13.95 -5.08
N VAL A 53 7.51 14.22 -5.67
CA VAL A 53 7.01 15.57 -5.94
C VAL A 53 6.14 16.13 -4.82
N LEU A 54 5.79 15.33 -3.81
CA LEU A 54 4.94 15.77 -2.71
C LEU A 54 5.67 16.78 -1.81
N THR A 55 4.95 17.82 -1.44
CA THR A 55 5.41 18.84 -0.48
C THR A 55 5.02 18.47 0.96
N GLY A 56 4.00 17.62 1.13
CA GLY A 56 3.50 17.16 2.41
C GLY A 56 2.58 18.15 3.12
N ILE A 57 2.03 19.13 2.40
CA ILE A 57 1.23 20.22 2.99
C ILE A 57 -0.02 20.46 2.15
N GLY A 58 -1.19 20.48 2.79
CA GLY A 58 -2.47 20.70 2.13
C GLY A 58 -2.91 19.52 1.27
N GLU A 59 -3.79 19.78 0.31
CA GLU A 59 -4.28 18.78 -0.64
C GLU A 59 -3.33 18.65 -1.82
N GLU A 60 -2.89 17.42 -2.09
CA GLU A 60 -1.96 17.10 -3.17
C GLU A 60 -2.44 15.89 -3.97
N TRP A 61 -2.27 15.94 -5.28
CA TRP A 61 -2.66 14.89 -6.21
C TRP A 61 -1.48 14.56 -7.11
N ILE A 62 -1.16 13.27 -7.23
CA ILE A 62 -0.09 12.79 -8.09
C ILE A 62 -0.62 11.70 -9.02
N ALA A 63 -0.18 11.72 -10.28
CA ALA A 63 -0.58 10.70 -11.25
C ALA A 63 -0.02 9.32 -10.88
N LEU A 64 -0.81 8.27 -11.14
CA LEU A 64 -0.36 6.89 -10.98
C LEU A 64 0.53 6.48 -12.15
N ASP A 65 1.63 5.79 -11.86
CA ASP A 65 2.44 5.09 -12.85
C ASP A 65 1.71 3.87 -13.40
N ALA A 66 1.01 3.16 -12.52
CA ALA A 66 0.24 1.98 -12.85
C ALA A 66 -0.90 1.76 -11.86
N ILE A 67 -1.99 1.18 -12.36
CA ILE A 67 -3.06 0.60 -11.55
C ILE A 67 -3.50 -0.70 -12.20
N ASN A 68 -3.84 -1.68 -11.38
CA ASN A 68 -4.48 -2.93 -11.79
C ASN A 68 -5.60 -3.23 -10.80
N LEU A 69 -6.83 -3.39 -11.28
CA LEU A 69 -8.00 -3.72 -10.48
C LEU A 69 -8.68 -4.95 -11.09
N THR A 70 -9.05 -5.91 -10.25
CA THR A 70 -9.88 -7.05 -10.65
C THR A 70 -11.25 -6.94 -9.99
N LEU A 71 -12.31 -6.96 -10.79
CA LEU A 71 -13.70 -6.94 -10.36
C LEU A 71 -14.51 -7.87 -11.26
N LEU A 72 -15.32 -8.76 -10.66
CA LEU A 72 -16.18 -9.71 -11.40
C LEU A 72 -15.41 -10.56 -12.45
N GLY A 73 -14.14 -10.86 -12.16
CA GLY A 73 -13.26 -11.62 -13.06
C GLY A 73 -12.68 -10.82 -14.25
N GLN A 74 -13.02 -9.53 -14.37
CA GLN A 74 -12.42 -8.62 -15.34
C GLN A 74 -11.26 -7.86 -14.72
N SER A 75 -10.24 -7.55 -15.53
CA SER A 75 -9.09 -6.75 -15.13
C SER A 75 -9.16 -5.38 -15.79
N TYR A 76 -8.88 -4.35 -15.00
CA TYR A 76 -8.88 -2.95 -15.40
C TYR A 76 -7.53 -2.34 -15.02
N SER A 77 -7.00 -1.52 -15.90
CA SER A 77 -5.69 -0.89 -15.79
C SER A 77 -5.76 0.60 -16.12
N THR A 78 -4.61 1.26 -16.23
CA THR A 78 -4.54 2.65 -16.72
C THR A 78 -5.13 2.82 -18.12
N ILE A 79 -5.23 1.74 -18.92
CA ILE A 79 -5.79 1.77 -20.28
C ILE A 79 -7.29 2.04 -20.27
N GLU A 80 -8.01 1.48 -19.30
CA GLU A 80 -9.47 1.59 -19.17
C GLU A 80 -9.92 2.88 -18.45
N ALA A 81 -8.96 3.69 -17.99
CA ALA A 81 -9.24 4.90 -17.23
C ALA A 81 -9.94 5.96 -18.09
N ALA A 82 -11.01 6.55 -17.56
CA ALA A 82 -11.71 7.67 -18.19
C ALA A 82 -10.97 9.01 -18.02
N ALA A 83 -10.08 9.10 -17.04
CA ALA A 83 -9.20 10.23 -16.76
C ALA A 83 -7.86 9.70 -16.23
N VAL A 84 -6.85 10.56 -16.11
CA VAL A 84 -5.56 10.19 -15.50
C VAL A 84 -5.82 9.70 -14.07
N PRO A 85 -5.47 8.45 -13.71
CA PRO A 85 -5.63 7.97 -12.35
C PRO A 85 -4.66 8.68 -11.40
N GLU A 86 -5.10 8.96 -10.18
CA GLU A 86 -4.34 9.77 -9.23
C GLU A 86 -4.31 9.13 -7.82
N ALA A 87 -3.24 9.40 -7.08
CA ALA A 87 -3.17 9.21 -5.64
C ALA A 87 -3.36 10.55 -4.93
N ALA A 88 -4.22 10.54 -3.92
CA ALA A 88 -4.63 11.73 -3.18
C ALA A 88 -3.94 11.78 -1.81
N PHE A 89 -3.51 12.97 -1.42
CA PHE A 89 -2.85 13.24 -0.15
C PHE A 89 -3.43 14.48 0.53
N VAL A 90 -3.46 14.43 1.86
CA VAL A 90 -3.79 15.58 2.72
C VAL A 90 -2.74 15.69 3.82
N ASP A 91 -2.02 16.81 3.86
CA ASP A 91 -0.94 17.07 4.82
C ASP A 91 0.09 15.92 4.86
N GLY A 92 0.44 15.39 3.68
CA GLY A 92 1.38 14.28 3.49
C GLY A 92 0.82 12.89 3.82
N ALA A 93 -0.43 12.78 4.28
CA ALA A 93 -1.08 11.50 4.51
C ALA A 93 -1.82 11.03 3.26
N PHE A 94 -1.61 9.77 2.86
CA PHE A 94 -2.36 9.15 1.77
C PHE A 94 -3.83 8.96 2.16
N VAL A 95 -4.74 9.51 1.36
CA VAL A 95 -6.20 9.46 1.61
C VAL A 95 -6.98 8.64 0.57
N GLY A 96 -6.30 8.09 -0.44
CA GLY A 96 -6.88 7.11 -1.36
C GLY A 96 -6.49 7.33 -2.82
N LEU A 97 -7.23 6.67 -3.71
CA LEU A 97 -7.01 6.75 -5.16
C LEU A 97 -8.23 7.35 -5.85
N GLY A 98 -7.98 8.19 -6.86
CA GLY A 98 -8.95 8.55 -7.88
C GLY A 98 -8.75 7.65 -9.10
N TYR A 99 -9.73 6.81 -9.40
CA TYR A 99 -9.70 5.96 -10.60
C TYR A 99 -11.12 5.74 -11.11
N VAL A 100 -11.39 6.12 -12.36
CA VAL A 100 -12.73 6.06 -12.95
C VAL A 100 -12.70 5.26 -14.24
N VAL A 101 -13.65 4.34 -14.42
CA VAL A 101 -13.88 3.57 -15.64
C VAL A 101 -15.32 3.81 -16.11
N GLU A 102 -15.45 4.43 -17.28
CA GLU A 102 -16.74 4.79 -17.90
C GLU A 102 -17.12 3.86 -19.07
N ALA A 103 -16.19 3.01 -19.50
CA ALA A 103 -16.41 2.06 -20.58
C ALA A 103 -16.81 0.69 -20.01
N GLY A 104 -17.94 0.16 -20.47
CA GLY A 104 -18.44 -1.16 -20.05
C GLY A 104 -19.59 -1.09 -19.04
N ASP A 105 -19.90 -2.25 -18.47
CA ASP A 105 -20.92 -2.43 -17.44
C ASP A 105 -20.43 -3.50 -16.43
N PRO A 106 -20.19 -3.16 -15.14
CA PRO A 106 -20.43 -1.86 -14.53
C PRO A 106 -19.40 -0.79 -14.91
N LYS A 107 -19.86 0.46 -14.89
CA LYS A 107 -18.99 1.64 -14.75
C LYS A 107 -18.65 1.81 -13.28
N PHE A 108 -17.46 2.28 -12.95
CA PHE A 108 -17.11 2.44 -11.54
C PHE A 108 -16.08 3.52 -11.27
N ALA A 109 -15.98 3.90 -10.01
CA ALA A 109 -14.97 4.80 -9.49
C ALA A 109 -14.42 4.30 -8.14
N LEU A 110 -13.10 4.37 -7.99
CA LEU A 110 -12.45 4.52 -6.69
C LEU A 110 -12.43 6.01 -6.35
N ILE A 111 -12.96 6.34 -5.18
CA ILE A 111 -13.07 7.72 -4.72
C ILE A 111 -12.22 7.85 -3.47
N ALA A 112 -11.22 8.72 -3.53
CA ALA A 112 -10.38 9.05 -2.39
C ALA A 112 -11.20 9.69 -1.27
N GLY A 113 -10.75 9.49 -0.03
CA GLY A 113 -11.34 10.13 1.12
C GLY A 113 -11.01 11.62 1.16
N PHE A 114 -11.86 12.39 1.87
CA PHE A 114 -11.69 13.84 1.96
C PHE A 114 -10.53 14.25 2.88
N ALA A 115 -10.46 13.65 4.08
CA ALA A 115 -9.42 13.94 5.06
C ALA A 115 -8.71 12.68 5.57
N SER A 116 -9.30 11.50 5.34
CA SER A 116 -8.77 10.24 5.81
C SER A 116 -9.05 9.13 4.82
N LEU A 117 -8.18 8.11 4.85
CA LEU A 117 -8.36 6.89 4.09
C LEU A 117 -9.68 6.16 4.41
N ALA A 118 -10.25 6.37 5.60
CA ALA A 118 -11.49 5.74 6.02
C ALA A 118 -12.72 6.29 5.29
N ASP A 119 -12.60 7.47 4.68
CA ASP A 119 -13.65 8.09 3.89
C ASP A 119 -13.62 7.64 2.42
N ALA A 120 -12.58 6.89 2.02
CA ALA A 120 -12.44 6.38 0.67
C ALA A 120 -13.43 5.23 0.42
N TYR A 121 -14.01 5.18 -0.78
CA TYR A 121 -15.02 4.18 -1.11
C TYR A 121 -15.02 3.83 -2.59
N PHE A 122 -15.68 2.71 -2.89
CA PHE A 122 -15.96 2.26 -4.25
C PHE A 122 -17.39 2.64 -4.61
N ALA A 123 -17.61 3.15 -5.81
CA ALA A 123 -18.96 3.37 -6.35
C ALA A 123 -19.05 2.77 -7.75
N TYR A 124 -20.22 2.26 -8.11
CA TYR A 124 -20.46 1.77 -9.46
C TYR A 124 -21.87 2.07 -9.93
N ASP A 125 -21.99 2.12 -11.25
CA ASP A 125 -23.25 2.25 -11.95
C ASP A 125 -23.41 1.13 -12.99
N THR A 126 -24.64 0.74 -13.22
CA THR A 126 -25.00 -0.35 -14.13
C THR A 126 -26.02 0.12 -15.15
N SER A 127 -25.91 -0.37 -16.38
CA SER A 127 -26.79 0.06 -17.49
C SER A 127 -28.28 -0.25 -17.25
N THR A 128 -28.55 -1.21 -16.36
CA THR A 128 -29.90 -1.67 -16.01
C THR A 128 -30.48 -1.02 -14.74
N GLY A 129 -29.76 -0.05 -14.15
CA GLY A 129 -30.03 0.46 -12.79
C GLY A 129 -29.54 -0.51 -11.71
N LEU A 130 -29.76 -0.18 -10.43
CA LEU A 130 -29.17 -0.87 -9.26
C LEU A 130 -27.68 -0.60 -9.04
N SER A 131 -27.28 0.64 -9.30
CA SER A 131 -26.01 1.24 -8.89
C SER A 131 -25.77 1.03 -7.38
N GLY A 132 -24.51 1.02 -6.98
CA GLY A 132 -24.15 0.69 -5.62
C GLY A 132 -22.81 1.26 -5.20
N THR A 133 -22.47 0.99 -3.96
CA THR A 133 -21.23 1.40 -3.31
C THR A 133 -20.61 0.22 -2.58
N GLY A 134 -19.34 0.37 -2.22
CA GLY A 134 -18.59 -0.61 -1.45
C GLY A 134 -17.51 0.04 -0.61
N SER A 135 -17.05 -0.71 0.38
CA SER A 135 -15.87 -0.35 1.17
C SER A 135 -14.61 -0.43 0.32
N LEU A 136 -13.62 0.38 0.68
CA LEU A 136 -12.31 0.41 0.07
C LEU A 136 -11.26 0.45 1.16
N SER A 137 -10.32 -0.48 1.11
CA SER A 137 -9.21 -0.59 2.06
C SER A 137 -7.90 -0.61 1.32
N PHE A 138 -6.87 -0.02 1.92
CA PHE A 138 -5.53 0.04 1.36
C PHE A 138 -4.51 -0.52 2.34
N ALA A 139 -3.48 -1.16 1.81
CA ALA A 139 -2.32 -1.60 2.54
C ALA A 139 -1.07 -1.29 1.72
N PRO A 140 -0.01 -0.70 2.32
CA PRO A 140 1.26 -0.58 1.62
C PRO A 140 1.74 -1.98 1.24
N ALA A 141 2.19 -2.15 -0.01
CA ALA A 141 2.78 -3.39 -0.44
C ALA A 141 4.09 -3.54 0.32
N VAL A 142 4.13 -4.52 1.23
CA VAL A 142 5.30 -4.80 2.06
C VAL A 142 6.45 -5.16 1.13
N PRO A 143 7.54 -4.37 1.07
CA PRO A 143 8.74 -4.79 0.36
C PRO A 143 9.20 -6.10 0.99
N GLU A 144 9.40 -7.14 0.19
CA GLU A 144 9.97 -8.39 0.70
C GLU A 144 11.28 -8.04 1.43
N PRO A 145 11.53 -8.59 2.64
CA PRO A 145 12.80 -8.35 3.31
C PRO A 145 13.89 -8.78 2.34
N GLU A 146 14.68 -7.82 1.90
CA GLU A 146 15.61 -8.07 0.81
C GLU A 146 16.46 -9.29 1.20
N GLY A 147 16.36 -10.39 0.44
CA GLY A 147 16.89 -11.68 0.89
C GLY A 147 18.37 -11.63 1.25
N TRP A 148 19.09 -10.65 0.69
CA TRP A 148 20.49 -10.36 1.03
C TRP A 148 20.68 -9.88 2.48
N ALA A 149 19.76 -9.12 3.06
CA ALA A 149 19.82 -8.67 4.46
C ALA A 149 19.67 -9.85 5.43
N LEU A 150 18.78 -10.81 5.12
CA LEU A 150 18.64 -12.06 5.86
C LEU A 150 19.85 -12.98 5.68
N MET A 151 20.41 -13.06 4.47
CA MET A 151 21.66 -13.79 4.21
C MET A 151 22.84 -13.19 4.97
N LEU A 152 22.97 -11.86 5.00
CA LEU A 152 24.04 -11.16 5.71
C LEU A 152 23.91 -11.34 7.23
N ALA A 153 22.68 -11.20 7.75
CA ALA A 153 22.38 -11.48 9.16
C ALA A 153 22.69 -12.95 9.52
N GLY A 154 22.35 -13.90 8.65
CA GLY A 154 22.72 -15.32 8.79
C GLY A 154 24.23 -15.54 8.83
N LEU A 155 24.98 -14.91 7.92
CA LEU A 155 26.44 -14.98 7.86
C LEU A 155 27.11 -14.40 9.12
N ILE A 156 26.63 -13.27 9.60
CA ILE A 156 27.12 -12.65 10.85
C ILE A 156 26.84 -13.57 12.04
N GLY A 157 25.65 -14.18 12.09
CA GLY A 157 25.27 -15.15 13.12
C GLY A 157 26.20 -16.38 13.16
N VAL A 158 26.47 -16.98 12.00
CA VAL A 158 27.37 -18.14 11.88
C VAL A 158 28.81 -17.78 12.26
N ALA A 159 29.32 -16.63 11.81
CA ALA A 159 30.66 -16.18 12.14
C ALA A 159 30.82 -15.89 13.65
N GLY A 160 29.79 -15.34 14.29
CA GLY A 160 29.74 -15.12 15.74
C GLY A 160 29.73 -16.43 16.54
N ALA A 161 28.93 -17.41 16.11
CA ALA A 161 28.88 -18.73 16.74
C ALA A 161 30.22 -19.49 16.60
N ALA A 162 30.82 -19.48 15.41
CA ALA A 162 32.11 -20.13 15.14
C ALA A 162 33.27 -19.53 15.95
N ARG A 163 33.26 -18.22 16.20
CA ARG A 163 34.26 -17.56 17.09
C ARG A 163 34.10 -17.93 18.56
N ARG A 164 32.89 -18.28 19.00
CA ARG A 164 32.62 -18.70 20.39
C ARG A 164 33.10 -20.11 20.70
N VAL A 165 33.13 -21.00 19.72
CA VAL A 165 33.59 -22.39 19.87
C VAL A 165 35.12 -22.50 19.86
N ARG A 166 35.83 -21.49 19.34
CA ARG A 166 37.30 -21.46 19.22
C ARG A 166 38.02 -20.71 20.36
N ARG A 167 37.31 -20.25 21.38
CA ARG A 167 37.87 -19.67 22.61
C ARG A 167 37.57 -20.58 23.78
#